data_AF-A0A357ND77-F1
#
_entry.id   AF-A0A357ND77-F1
#
_cell.length_a   1.000
_cell.length_b   1.000
_cell.length_c   1.000
_cell.angle_alpha   90.00
_cell.angle_beta   90.00
_cell.angle_gamma   90.00
#
_symmetry.space_group_name_H-M   'P 1'
#
loop_
_entity.id
_entity.type
_entity.pdbx_description
1 polymer ?
#
loop_
_entity_poly.entity_id
_entity_poly.type
_entity_poly.pdbx_seq_one_letter_code
_entity_poly.pdbx_strand_id
1 'polypeptide(L)'
;SAGKQMIFTVQRNAQELAITVTPVYDPEVQRGLIGIGPQIMHTELTTGQSVSYAVEHTFFTLREMLNQIGSMLTGKSSADVSGPIGVAQMS
;
A
#
# COMPACT_ATOMS: atom_id res chain seq x y z
N SER A 1 4.02 -13.59 13.32
CA SER A 1 3.46 -14.94 13.48
C SER A 1 2.20 -14.89 14.32
N ALA A 2 1.18 -15.67 13.97
CA ALA A 2 -0.05 -15.77 14.76
C ALA A 2 0.26 -16.23 16.21
N GLY A 3 -0.47 -15.70 17.18
CA GLY A 3 -0.29 -16.03 18.60
C GLY A 3 0.90 -15.35 19.31
N LYS A 4 1.81 -14.67 18.60
CA LYS A 4 2.89 -13.87 19.23
C LYS A 4 2.41 -12.44 19.46
N GLN A 5 2.43 -12.01 20.72
CA GLN A 5 2.07 -10.66 21.14
C GLN A 5 3.00 -9.63 20.49
N MET A 6 2.44 -8.56 19.94
CA MET A 6 3.16 -7.46 19.28
C MET A 6 2.67 -6.12 19.80
N ILE A 7 3.56 -5.12 19.83
CA ILE A 7 3.21 -3.77 20.24
C ILE A 7 3.10 -2.90 18.99
N PHE A 8 1.95 -2.25 18.83
CA PHE A 8 1.66 -1.29 17.77
C PHE A 8 1.69 0.11 18.35
N THR A 9 2.58 0.95 17.85
CA THR A 9 2.60 2.37 18.15
C THR A 9 1.73 3.11 17.15
N VAL A 10 0.69 3.79 17.63
CA VAL A 10 -0.24 4.56 16.78
C VAL A 10 -0.34 6.01 17.26
N GLN A 11 -0.43 6.94 16.32
CA GLN A 11 -0.63 8.35 16.64
C GLN A 11 -2.12 8.70 16.52
N ARG A 12 -2.72 9.21 17.60
CA ARG A 12 -4.11 9.68 17.63
C ARG A 12 -4.18 11.04 18.31
N ASN A 13 -4.71 12.04 17.62
CA ASN A 13 -4.83 13.42 18.13
C ASN A 13 -3.50 13.97 18.71
N ALA A 14 -2.41 13.79 17.96
CA ALA A 14 -1.04 14.16 18.33
C ALA A 14 -0.44 13.44 19.57
N GLN A 15 -1.12 12.45 20.15
CA GLN A 15 -0.57 11.56 21.18
C GLN A 15 -0.15 10.22 20.57
N GLU A 16 1.00 9.71 21.00
CA GLU A 16 1.50 8.40 20.65
C GLU A 16 0.98 7.36 21.65
N LEU A 17 0.34 6.31 21.15
CA LEU A 17 -0.27 5.25 21.96
C LEU A 17 0.34 3.90 21.59
N ALA A 18 0.86 3.17 22.58
CA ALA A 18 1.35 1.81 22.40
C ALA A 18 0.23 0.81 22.74
N ILE A 19 -0.24 0.08 21.73
CA ILE A 19 -1.33 -0.91 21.86
C ILE A 19 -0.73 -2.30 21.69
N THR A 20 -0.96 -3.17 22.66
CA THR A 20 -0.51 -4.55 22.57
C THR A 20 -1.58 -5.41 21.88
N VAL A 21 -1.22 -6.08 20.80
CA VAL A 21 -2.13 -6.85 19.94
C VAL A 21 -1.60 -8.26 19.75
N THR A 22 -2.47 -9.25 19.86
CA THR A 22 -2.17 -10.66 19.58
C THR A 22 -2.94 -11.08 18.33
N PRO A 23 -2.28 -11.30 17.17
CA PRO A 23 -2.96 -11.71 15.94
C PRO A 23 -3.59 -13.10 16.07
N VAL A 24 -4.86 -13.22 15.67
CA VAL A 24 -5.59 -14.50 15.63
C VAL A 24 -5.41 -15.12 14.25
N TYR A 25 -5.05 -16.40 14.19
CA TYR A 25 -4.91 -17.11 12.93
C TYR A 25 -6.28 -17.30 12.27
N ASP A 26 -6.39 -16.87 11.02
CA ASP A 26 -7.56 -17.10 10.19
C ASP A 26 -7.24 -18.17 9.13
N PRO A 27 -7.98 -19.31 9.10
CA PRO A 27 -7.74 -20.40 8.17
C PRO A 27 -8.17 -20.10 6.72
N GLU A 28 -9.04 -19.12 6.48
CA GLU A 28 -9.52 -18.76 5.14
C GLU A 28 -8.49 -17.91 4.38
N VAL A 29 -7.81 -17.01 5.08
CA VAL A 29 -6.76 -16.15 4.51
C VAL A 29 -5.33 -16.61 4.84
N GLN A 30 -5.20 -17.73 5.55
CA GLN A 30 -3.93 -18.37 5.95
C GLN A 30 -2.92 -17.43 6.64
N ARG A 31 -3.39 -16.40 7.36
CA ARG A 31 -2.55 -15.41 8.03
C ARG A 31 -3.17 -14.93 9.36
N GLY A 32 -2.33 -14.37 10.23
CA GLY A 32 -2.79 -13.76 11.48
C GLY A 32 -3.47 -12.41 11.21
N LEU A 33 -4.72 -12.27 11.63
CA LEU A 33 -5.49 -11.03 11.52
C LEU A 33 -5.52 -10.30 12.87
N ILE A 34 -5.39 -8.96 12.81
CA ILE A 34 -5.52 -8.07 13.97
C ILE A 34 -6.86 -7.31 13.99
N GLY A 35 -7.74 -7.57 13.03
CA GLY A 35 -9.06 -6.92 12.91
C GLY A 35 -9.02 -5.46 12.44
N ILE A 36 -7.86 -4.94 12.07
CA ILE A 36 -7.69 -3.62 11.45
C ILE A 36 -7.43 -3.83 9.96
N GLY A 37 -8.35 -3.34 9.13
CA GLY A 37 -8.25 -3.39 7.68
C GLY A 37 -8.48 -2.01 7.08
N PRO A 38 -8.00 -1.78 5.85
CA PRO A 38 -8.32 -0.55 5.13
C PRO A 38 -9.84 -0.42 4.98
N GLN A 39 -10.40 0.74 5.29
CA GLN A 39 -11.78 1.04 4.94
C GLN A 39 -11.85 1.22 3.43
N ILE A 40 -12.43 0.23 2.74
CA ILE A 40 -12.65 0.30 1.30
C ILE A 40 -13.89 1.16 1.06
N MET A 41 -13.67 2.43 0.77
CA MET A 41 -14.75 3.34 0.35
C MET A 41 -15.03 3.11 -1.14
N HIS A 42 -16.08 2.35 -1.45
CA HIS A 42 -16.56 2.22 -2.82
C HIS A 42 -17.27 3.50 -3.23
N THR A 43 -16.74 4.18 -4.25
CA THR A 43 -17.43 5.31 -4.90
C THR A 43 -18.00 4.81 -6.22
N GLU A 44 -19.32 4.85 -6.37
CA GLU A 44 -19.97 4.56 -7.63
C GLU A 44 -19.78 5.74 -8.58
N LEU A 45 -19.12 5.50 -9.72
CA LEU A 45 -18.93 6.50 -10.76
C LEU A 45 -20.15 6.50 -11.68
N THR A 46 -20.72 7.67 -11.94
CA THR A 46 -21.74 7.85 -12.99
C THR A 46 -21.13 7.61 -14.38
N THR A 47 -21.93 7.29 -15.39
CA THR A 47 -21.44 6.95 -16.75
C THR A 47 -20.48 8.00 -17.34
N GLY A 48 -20.75 9.29 -17.11
CA GLY A 48 -19.86 10.37 -17.56
C GLY A 48 -18.56 10.46 -16.75
N GLN A 49 -18.64 10.32 -15.42
CA GLN A 49 -17.48 10.33 -14.54
C GLN A 49 -16.55 9.15 -14.80
N SER A 50 -17.11 7.97 -15.11
CA SER A 50 -16.33 6.77 -15.46
C SER A 50 -15.46 6.97 -16.70
N VAL A 51 -16.00 7.66 -17.73
CA VAL A 51 -15.24 7.95 -18.96
C VAL A 51 -14.12 8.94 -18.69
N SER A 52 -14.41 10.04 -17.99
CA SER A 52 -13.39 11.02 -17.59
C SER A 52 -12.30 10.39 -16.73
N TYR A 53 -12.69 9.57 -15.74
CA TYR A 53 -11.76 8.86 -14.87
C TYR A 53 -10.90 7.87 -15.63
N ALA A 54 -11.47 7.13 -16.59
CA ALA A 54 -10.71 6.21 -17.43
C ALA A 54 -9.64 6.94 -18.25
N VAL A 55 -10.00 8.06 -18.89
CA VAL A 55 -9.04 8.87 -19.68
C VAL A 55 -7.95 9.45 -18.80
N GLU A 56 -8.31 10.03 -17.65
CA GLU A 56 -7.37 10.60 -16.69
C GLU A 56 -6.40 9.54 -16.16
N HIS A 57 -6.93 8.38 -15.74
CA HIS A 57 -6.13 7.29 -15.21
C HIS A 57 -5.18 6.70 -16.25
N THR A 58 -5.64 6.49 -17.49
CA THR A 58 -4.78 6.04 -18.59
C THR A 58 -3.68 7.05 -18.88
N PHE A 59 -3.99 8.35 -18.91
CA PHE A 59 -3.00 9.38 -19.17
C PHE A 59 -1.98 9.53 -18.03
N PHE A 60 -2.44 9.44 -16.78
CA PHE A 60 -1.58 9.40 -15.60
C PHE A 60 -0.61 8.22 -15.67
N THR A 61 -1.13 7.02 -15.96
CA THR A 61 -0.31 5.80 -16.10
C THR A 61 0.71 5.95 -17.23
N LEU A 62 0.30 6.48 -18.39
CA LEU A 62 1.19 6.73 -19.53
C LEU A 62 2.30 7.72 -19.14
N ARG A 63 1.97 8.83 -18.48
CA ARG A 63 2.96 9.80 -18.02
C ARG A 63 3.94 9.21 -17.03
N GLU A 64 3.46 8.41 -16.08
CA GLU A 64 4.33 7.74 -15.12
C GLU A 64 5.29 6.78 -15.81
N MET A 65 4.82 5.99 -16.78
CA MET A 65 5.70 5.14 -17.59
C MET A 65 6.77 5.95 -18.32
N LEU A 66 6.39 7.06 -18.96
CA LEU A 66 7.34 7.93 -19.67
C LEU A 66 8.33 8.60 -18.71
N ASN A 67 7.87 9.02 -17.53
CA ASN A 67 8.71 9.57 -16.48
C ASN A 67 9.72 8.54 -15.97
N GLN A 68 9.30 7.30 -15.76
CA GLN A 68 10.17 6.19 -15.36
C GLN A 68 11.20 5.85 -16.44
N ILE A 69 10.79 5.79 -17.71
CA ILE A 69 11.73 5.59 -18.82
C ILE A 69 12.71 6.77 -18.89
N GLY A 70 12.23 8.01 -18.78
CA GLY A 70 13.05 9.21 -18.78
C GLY A 70 14.02 9.27 -17.60
N SER A 71 13.62 8.83 -16.41
CA SER A 71 14.50 8.77 -15.23
C SER A 71 15.59 7.72 -15.41
N MET A 72 15.29 6.58 -16.04
CA MET A 72 16.29 5.57 -16.43
C MET A 72 17.32 6.14 -17.40
N LEU A 73 16.87 6.84 -18.44
CA LEU A 73 17.76 7.44 -19.45
C LEU A 73 18.60 8.59 -18.90
N THR A 74 18.05 9.41 -18.00
CA THR A 74 18.78 10.54 -17.38
C THR A 74 19.67 10.12 -16.21
N GLY A 75 19.75 8.82 -15.90
CA GLY A 75 20.56 8.30 -14.78
C GLY A 75 20.02 8.66 -13.40
N LYS A 76 18.79 9.20 -13.32
CA LYS A 76 18.08 9.50 -12.06
C LYS A 76 17.34 8.30 -11.49
N SER A 77 17.18 7.25 -12.29
CA SER A 77 16.76 5.95 -11.80
C SER A 77 17.93 5.35 -11.04
N SER A 78 17.99 5.56 -9.73
CA SER A 78 18.64 4.60 -8.87
C SER A 78 18.01 3.26 -9.20
N ALA A 79 18.76 2.41 -9.89
CA ALA A 79 18.45 1.00 -10.02
C ALA A 79 18.60 0.38 -8.64
N ASP A 80 17.71 0.76 -7.71
CA ASP A 80 17.42 -0.09 -6.58
C ASP A 80 16.54 -1.18 -7.17
N VAL A 81 17.22 -2.24 -7.59
CA VAL A 81 16.64 -3.52 -7.99
C VAL A 81 16.07 -4.17 -6.73
N SER A 82 15.04 -3.53 -6.22
CA SER A 82 14.10 -4.00 -5.25
C SER A 82 12.78 -3.76 -5.94
N GLY A 83 12.23 -4.81 -6.56
CA GLY A 83 10.89 -4.73 -7.16
C GLY A 83 9.84 -4.31 -6.12
N PRO A 84 8.53 -4.36 -6.45
CA PRO A 84 7.47 -4.10 -5.46
C PRO A 84 7.50 -5.06 -4.24
N ILE A 85 8.42 -6.05 -4.25
CA ILE A 85 8.78 -6.95 -3.16
C ILE A 85 10.30 -6.80 -2.88
N GLY A 86 10.78 -5.56 -2.74
CA GLY A 86 12.11 -5.26 -2.22
C GLY A 86 12.22 -5.88 -0.84
N VAL A 87 13.06 -6.89 -0.75
CA VAL A 87 13.28 -7.72 0.43
C VAL A 87 13.24 -6.92 1.71
N ALA A 88 12.36 -7.36 2.61
CA ALA A 88 12.48 -7.14 4.04
C ALA A 88 13.87 -7.62 4.51
N GLN A 89 14.89 -6.78 4.38
CA GLN A 89 16.03 -6.80 5.28
C GLN A 89 15.77 -5.76 6.36
N MET A 90 14.84 -6.12 7.24
CA MET A 90 14.90 -5.64 8.61
C MET A 90 15.91 -6.55 9.31
N SER A 91 17.08 -5.99 9.59
CA SER A 91 18.02 -6.52 10.58
C SER A 91 17.37 -6.57 11.97
#